data_AF-A0A948BI73-F1
#
_entry.id   AF-A0A948BI73-F1
#
_cell.length_a   1.000
_cell.length_b   1.000
_cell.length_c   1.000
_cell.angle_alpha   90.00
_cell.angle_beta   90.00
_cell.angle_gamma   90.00
#
_symmetry.space_group_name_H-M   'P 1'
#
loop_
_entity.id
_entity.type
_entity.pdbx_description
1 polymer ?
#
loop_
_entity_poly.entity_id
_entity_poly.type
_entity_poly.pdbx_seq_one_letter_code
_entity_poly.pdbx_strand_id
1 'polypeptide(L)'
;MSEKKEEMQDKEYPDSEHRNAWSHIIRGMWRSPLGLMGVTITTVSITLMLIGLVFDMLGLIDNPYANIFTYMVLPGGMITGLLIIPIAAYLRRRQWFKHGISRDHLQINLSDHRHRKFVIGFIALTVINIAILGIIGYEGYHFTDSPFFCGQVCHQVMEPEYTVYQRSAHAKVACVECHIGPGAQWFVRAKISGLRQVLAVMTGDFSRPIPAPVEHLRPARDTCQHCHWPDKFHGKKVKTFKHFSNSNQKEPEITEIALHIGGRNPETDAFEGIHWHVSKDVEVSYLPANETRTKIARVKVKRPDGTRDEFVKADVEMEEGVTENWRVMDCIDCHNRPTHVYDMPEKLIDFGLLSKRINGDIPGIREDSLKVINAEYASQDEAEEKMGPALMELQYKRDKGVAEKYREDINKTGLYLIESYLGNVWPKMNVLWGTYKGHLGHQQADDGYGCFRCHDDEHENNSGKSIQQECNLCHDEPE
;
A
#
# COMPACT_ATOMS: atom_id res chain seq x y z
N MET A 1 -26.87 98.30 -43.48
CA MET A 1 -26.41 98.04 -42.10
C MET A 1 -26.19 96.53 -41.99
N SER A 2 -25.20 95.98 -42.69
CA SER A 2 -23.79 95.79 -42.28
C SER A 2 -23.70 94.71 -41.18
N GLU A 3 -23.58 93.43 -41.55
CA GLU A 3 -22.32 92.63 -41.61
C GLU A 3 -21.84 92.25 -40.19
N LYS A 4 -21.51 91.01 -39.84
CA LYS A 4 -20.89 89.91 -40.59
C LYS A 4 -21.04 88.60 -39.77
N LYS A 5 -21.21 87.49 -40.48
CA LYS A 5 -20.94 86.11 -40.03
C LYS A 5 -19.44 85.96 -39.72
N GLU A 6 -19.09 85.20 -38.69
CA GLU A 6 -17.83 84.46 -38.65
C GLU A 6 -18.00 83.17 -37.81
N GLU A 7 -17.82 82.04 -38.50
CA GLU A 7 -17.62 80.70 -37.98
C GLU A 7 -16.32 80.59 -37.17
N MET A 8 -16.31 79.66 -36.20
CA MET A 8 -15.18 78.85 -35.69
C MET A 8 -15.44 78.54 -34.21
N GLN A 9 -15.43 77.32 -33.68
CA GLN A 9 -15.04 76.02 -34.19
C GLN A 9 -15.47 75.04 -33.07
N ASP A 10 -16.43 74.16 -33.34
CA ASP A 10 -16.71 73.02 -32.46
C ASP A 10 -15.45 72.15 -32.46
N LYS A 11 -14.76 72.09 -31.32
CA LYS A 11 -13.70 71.11 -31.09
C LYS A 11 -14.36 69.75 -30.97
N GLU A 12 -14.40 69.04 -32.08
CA GLU A 12 -14.54 67.59 -32.16
C GLU A 12 -13.59 66.94 -31.13
N TYR A 13 -14.17 66.44 -30.04
CA TYR A 13 -13.49 65.48 -29.17
C TYR A 13 -13.38 64.17 -29.95
N PRO A 14 -12.19 63.58 -30.09
CA PRO A 14 -12.03 62.36 -30.86
C PRO A 14 -12.73 61.21 -30.14
N ASP A 15 -13.79 60.73 -30.79
CA ASP A 15 -14.27 59.35 -30.84
C ASP A 15 -13.81 58.48 -29.65
N SER A 16 -14.53 58.57 -28.53
CA SER A 16 -14.41 57.56 -27.50
C SER A 16 -15.05 56.29 -28.06
N GLU A 17 -14.23 55.44 -28.72
CA GLU A 17 -14.60 54.07 -29.13
C GLU A 17 -15.60 53.51 -28.10
N HIS A 18 -16.86 53.29 -28.50
CA HIS A 18 -17.82 52.60 -27.65
C HIS A 18 -17.22 51.24 -27.30
N ARG A 19 -16.66 51.15 -26.09
CA ARG A 19 -15.92 49.98 -25.64
C ARG A 19 -16.92 48.88 -25.34
N ASN A 20 -16.97 47.87 -26.20
CA ASN A 20 -17.82 46.69 -26.01
C ASN A 20 -17.61 46.08 -24.61
N ALA A 21 -18.67 45.52 -24.01
CA ALA A 21 -18.66 44.89 -22.69
C ALA A 21 -17.48 43.88 -22.49
N TRP A 22 -17.07 43.20 -23.55
CA TRP A 22 -15.90 42.32 -23.58
C TRP A 22 -14.58 43.02 -23.26
N SER A 23 -14.36 44.22 -23.82
CA SER A 23 -13.14 44.99 -23.55
C SER A 23 -13.06 45.46 -22.10
N HIS A 24 -14.22 45.75 -21.48
CA HIS A 24 -14.32 46.05 -20.07
C HIS A 24 -14.00 44.83 -19.23
N ILE A 25 -14.61 43.66 -19.51
CA ILE A 25 -14.37 42.40 -18.79
C ILE A 25 -12.90 41.97 -18.87
N ILE A 26 -12.29 41.99 -20.07
CA ILE A 26 -10.90 41.56 -20.26
C ILE A 26 -9.93 42.51 -19.54
N ARG A 27 -10.05 43.83 -19.73
CA ARG A 27 -9.25 44.79 -18.94
C ARG A 27 -9.56 44.67 -17.45
N GLY A 28 -10.78 44.28 -17.11
CA GLY A 28 -11.22 44.12 -15.74
C GLY A 28 -10.62 42.91 -15.03
N MET A 29 -10.40 41.80 -15.73
CA MET A 29 -9.69 40.65 -15.18
C MET A 29 -8.24 41.02 -14.87
N TRP A 30 -7.54 41.65 -15.82
CA TRP A 30 -6.13 42.03 -15.71
C TRP A 30 -5.85 43.19 -14.74
N ARG A 31 -6.84 44.07 -14.49
CA ARG A 31 -6.71 45.23 -13.58
C ARG A 31 -7.40 45.03 -12.23
N SER A 32 -7.77 43.80 -11.89
CA SER A 32 -8.30 43.51 -10.54
C SER A 32 -7.23 42.74 -9.77
N PRO A 33 -6.98 43.07 -8.49
CA PRO A 33 -6.03 42.31 -7.67
C PRO A 33 -6.36 40.81 -7.67
N LEU A 34 -7.66 40.47 -7.60
CA LEU A 34 -8.14 39.10 -7.57
C LEU A 34 -7.93 38.36 -8.91
N GLY A 35 -8.22 38.99 -10.04
CA GLY A 35 -7.99 38.40 -11.36
C GLY A 35 -6.51 38.25 -11.70
N LEU A 36 -5.68 39.24 -11.33
CA LEU A 36 -4.22 39.15 -11.47
C LEU A 36 -3.66 38.02 -10.62
N MET A 37 -4.11 37.88 -9.38
CA MET A 37 -3.74 36.77 -8.49
C MET A 37 -4.09 35.41 -9.11
N GLY A 38 -5.29 35.26 -9.68
CA GLY A 38 -5.69 34.03 -10.37
C GLY A 38 -4.79 33.67 -11.55
N VAL A 39 -4.48 34.65 -12.41
CA VAL A 39 -3.56 34.45 -13.55
C VAL A 39 -2.15 34.11 -13.07
N THR A 40 -1.62 34.84 -12.08
CA THR A 40 -0.28 34.60 -11.53
C THR A 40 -0.18 33.21 -10.93
N ILE A 41 -1.12 32.82 -10.06
CA ILE A 41 -1.12 31.48 -9.44
C ILE A 41 -1.18 30.40 -10.52
N THR A 42 -2.06 30.54 -11.52
CA THR A 42 -2.18 29.57 -12.62
C THR A 42 -0.87 29.45 -13.39
N THR A 43 -0.28 30.58 -13.79
CA THR A 43 0.92 30.60 -14.64
C THR A 43 2.15 30.08 -13.90
N VAL A 44 2.33 30.49 -12.64
CA VAL A 44 3.41 29.99 -11.78
C VAL A 44 3.25 28.50 -11.54
N SER A 45 2.04 28.03 -11.23
CA SER A 45 1.78 26.60 -11.01
C SER A 45 2.10 25.79 -12.25
N ILE A 46 1.63 26.21 -13.43
CA ILE A 46 1.94 25.53 -14.71
C ILE A 46 3.44 25.49 -14.97
N THR A 47 4.12 26.61 -14.77
CA THR A 47 5.56 26.72 -15.05
C THR A 47 6.35 25.77 -14.14
N LEU A 48 6.07 25.80 -12.84
CA LEU A 48 6.72 24.93 -11.87
C LEU A 48 6.36 23.44 -12.08
N MET A 49 5.13 23.12 -12.50
CA MET A 49 4.75 21.75 -12.85
C MET A 49 5.52 21.22 -14.05
N LEU A 50 5.64 22.01 -15.12
CA LEU A 50 6.38 21.60 -16.32
C LEU A 50 7.87 21.43 -16.01
N ILE A 51 8.43 22.32 -15.19
CA ILE A 51 9.81 22.19 -14.72
C ILE A 51 9.98 20.92 -13.88
N GLY A 52 9.10 20.71 -12.89
CA GLY A 52 9.13 19.54 -12.01
C GLY A 52 9.00 18.23 -12.79
N LEU A 53 8.07 18.16 -13.76
CA LEU A 53 7.89 17.02 -14.65
C LEU A 53 9.16 16.72 -15.46
N VAL A 54 9.82 17.75 -16.00
CA VAL A 54 11.09 17.56 -16.74
C VAL A 54 12.18 17.02 -15.81
N PHE A 55 12.31 17.55 -14.60
CA PHE A 55 13.30 17.05 -13.64
C PHE A 55 13.04 15.59 -13.21
N ASP A 56 11.78 15.23 -12.99
CA ASP A 56 11.36 13.87 -12.65
C ASP A 56 11.62 12.90 -13.82
N MET A 57 11.27 13.28 -15.06
CA MET A 57 11.58 12.48 -16.27
C MET A 57 13.08 12.27 -16.51
N LEU A 58 13.92 13.21 -16.06
CA LEU A 58 15.38 13.09 -16.13
C LEU A 58 15.97 12.29 -14.97
N GLY A 59 15.16 11.85 -14.00
CA GLY A 59 15.61 11.12 -12.81
C GLY A 59 16.47 11.99 -11.87
N LEU A 60 16.26 13.30 -11.86
CA LEU A 60 17.04 14.25 -11.06
C LEU A 60 16.46 14.48 -9.66
N ILE A 61 15.29 13.89 -9.36
CA ILE A 61 14.56 14.07 -8.11
C ILE A 61 14.22 12.69 -7.52
N ASP A 62 14.85 12.35 -6.40
CA ASP A 62 14.52 11.16 -5.60
C ASP A 62 13.76 11.53 -4.30
N ASN A 63 13.27 12.77 -4.19
CA ASN A 63 12.66 13.28 -2.97
C ASN A 63 11.12 13.13 -2.99
N PRO A 64 10.51 12.40 -2.03
CA PRO A 64 9.05 12.22 -1.98
C PRO A 64 8.27 13.54 -1.94
N TYR A 65 8.80 14.55 -1.24
CA TYR A 65 8.13 15.84 -1.07
C TYR A 65 8.11 16.67 -2.35
N ALA A 66 9.16 16.56 -3.17
CA ALA A 66 9.21 17.24 -4.47
C ALA A 66 8.13 16.68 -5.41
N ASN A 67 7.92 15.37 -5.40
CA ASN A 67 6.90 14.72 -6.24
C ASN A 67 5.48 14.99 -5.72
N ILE A 68 5.25 15.02 -4.40
CA ILE A 68 3.98 15.50 -3.83
C ILE A 68 3.70 16.94 -4.26
N PHE A 69 4.71 17.82 -4.18
CA PHE A 69 4.54 19.21 -4.53
C PHE A 69 4.18 19.37 -6.01
N THR A 70 4.93 18.70 -6.90
CA THR A 70 4.72 18.73 -8.35
C THR A 70 3.37 18.15 -8.77
N TYR A 71 2.99 16.99 -8.22
CA TYR A 71 1.85 16.22 -8.72
C TYR A 71 0.55 16.40 -7.92
N MET A 72 0.58 17.02 -6.74
CA MET A 72 -0.62 17.23 -5.92
C MET A 72 -0.84 18.71 -5.59
N VAL A 73 0.18 19.41 -5.11
CA VAL A 73 0.03 20.81 -4.65
C VAL A 73 -0.11 21.78 -5.82
N LEU A 74 0.78 21.71 -6.81
CA LEU A 74 0.74 22.63 -7.94
C LEU A 74 -0.50 22.48 -8.84
N PRO A 75 -1.02 21.26 -9.14
CA PRO A 75 -2.31 21.12 -9.82
C PRO A 75 -3.46 21.75 -9.04
N GLY A 76 -3.48 21.59 -7.71
CA GLY A 76 -4.44 22.26 -6.83
C GLY A 76 -4.35 23.78 -6.93
N GLY A 77 -3.13 24.32 -6.96
CA GLY A 77 -2.86 25.74 -7.20
C GLY A 77 -3.38 26.20 -8.57
N MET A 78 -3.09 25.48 -9.64
CA MET A 78 -3.58 25.76 -10.99
C MET A 78 -5.11 25.78 -11.05
N ILE A 79 -5.78 24.76 -10.52
CA ILE A 79 -7.25 24.68 -10.49
C ILE A 79 -7.83 25.85 -9.70
N THR A 80 -7.26 26.16 -8.54
CA THR A 80 -7.68 27.30 -7.71
C THR A 80 -7.53 28.62 -8.47
N GLY A 81 -6.39 28.83 -9.14
CA GLY A 81 -6.15 30.00 -9.99
C GLY A 81 -7.16 30.11 -11.14
N LEU A 82 -7.42 29.01 -11.82
CA LEU A 82 -8.40 28.92 -12.92
C LEU A 82 -9.83 29.21 -12.45
N LEU A 83 -10.20 28.85 -11.22
CA LEU A 83 -11.51 29.17 -10.62
C LEU A 83 -11.61 30.63 -10.17
N ILE A 84 -10.52 31.22 -9.68
CA ILE A 84 -10.48 32.63 -9.26
C ILE A 84 -10.73 33.58 -10.45
N ILE A 85 -10.24 33.26 -11.65
CA ILE A 85 -10.39 34.10 -12.85
C ILE A 85 -11.87 34.40 -13.20
N PRO A 86 -12.77 33.40 -13.39
CA PRO A 86 -14.18 33.65 -13.67
C PRO A 86 -14.90 34.26 -12.45
N ILE A 87 -14.52 33.93 -11.22
CA ILE A 87 -15.09 34.55 -10.01
C ILE A 87 -14.76 36.05 -9.98
N ALA A 88 -13.52 36.44 -10.28
CA ALA A 88 -13.12 37.84 -10.37
C ALA A 88 -13.88 38.58 -11.47
N ALA A 89 -14.06 37.95 -12.64
CA ALA A 89 -14.86 38.51 -13.72
C ALA A 89 -16.33 38.72 -13.32
N TYR A 90 -16.93 37.74 -12.63
CA TYR A 90 -18.31 37.80 -12.14
C TYR A 90 -18.51 38.89 -11.08
N LEU A 91 -17.65 38.94 -10.06
CA LEU A 91 -17.72 39.94 -8.99
C LEU A 91 -17.55 41.36 -9.55
N ARG A 92 -16.63 41.55 -10.49
CA ARG A 92 -16.40 42.84 -11.13
C ARG A 92 -17.57 43.26 -12.01
N ARG A 93 -18.19 42.33 -12.73
CA ARG A 93 -19.43 42.58 -13.48
C ARG A 93 -20.57 42.99 -12.55
N ARG A 94 -20.74 42.32 -11.41
CA ARG A 94 -21.73 42.69 -10.39
C ARG A 94 -21.49 44.11 -9.84
N GLN A 95 -20.22 44.48 -9.60
CA GLN A 95 -19.86 45.84 -9.19
C GLN A 95 -20.22 46.88 -10.25
N TRP A 96 -20.01 46.61 -11.55
CA TRP A 96 -20.37 47.53 -12.62
C TRP A 96 -21.88 47.74 -12.77
N PHE A 97 -22.68 46.68 -12.60
CA PHE A 97 -24.14 46.81 -12.54
C PHE A 97 -24.58 47.67 -11.35
N LYS A 98 -23.93 47.52 -10.19
CA LYS A 98 -24.24 48.30 -8.98
C LYS A 98 -23.85 49.79 -9.13
N HIS A 99 -22.76 50.10 -9.82
CA HIS A 99 -22.27 51.48 -10.00
C HIS A 99 -22.66 52.12 -11.34
N GLY A 100 -23.51 51.46 -12.15
CA GLY A 100 -24.06 52.03 -13.38
C GLY A 100 -23.07 52.24 -14.53
N ILE A 101 -21.90 51.58 -14.52
CA ILE A 101 -20.79 51.85 -15.46
C ILE A 101 -21.03 51.23 -16.86
N SER A 102 -21.74 50.10 -16.94
CA SER A 102 -22.21 49.50 -18.20
C SER A 102 -23.35 48.52 -17.89
N ARG A 103 -24.41 48.52 -18.71
CA ARG A 103 -25.57 47.61 -18.61
C ARG A 103 -25.69 46.67 -19.82
N ASP A 104 -24.68 46.65 -20.68
CA ASP A 104 -24.72 45.92 -21.94
C ASP A 104 -24.73 44.41 -21.70
N HIS A 105 -25.51 43.70 -22.52
CA HIS A 105 -25.57 42.26 -22.47
C HIS A 105 -24.30 41.66 -23.07
N LEU A 106 -23.84 40.53 -22.52
CA LEU A 106 -22.69 39.82 -23.06
C LEU A 106 -23.10 39.18 -24.40
N GLN A 107 -22.69 39.77 -25.51
CA GLN A 107 -22.99 39.26 -26.85
C GLN A 107 -21.74 38.64 -27.47
N ILE A 108 -21.81 37.38 -27.90
CA ILE A 108 -20.75 36.71 -28.67
C ILE A 108 -21.13 36.78 -30.14
N ASN A 109 -20.66 37.81 -30.83
CA ASN A 109 -20.77 37.93 -32.29
C ASN A 109 -19.54 37.32 -32.98
N LEU A 110 -19.66 36.14 -33.60
CA LEU A 110 -18.55 35.46 -34.28
C LEU A 110 -18.14 36.12 -35.62
N SER A 111 -18.99 36.98 -36.17
CA SER A 111 -18.68 37.77 -37.36
C SER A 111 -17.71 38.91 -37.04
N ASP A 112 -17.67 39.39 -35.79
CA ASP A 112 -16.65 40.34 -35.32
C ASP A 112 -15.29 39.63 -35.14
N HIS A 113 -14.27 40.14 -35.81
CA HIS A 113 -12.90 39.64 -35.74
C HIS A 113 -12.30 39.71 -34.33
N ARG A 114 -12.64 40.72 -33.50
CA ARG A 114 -12.16 40.84 -32.11
C ARG A 114 -12.73 39.72 -31.23
N HIS A 115 -14.03 39.47 -31.34
CA HIS A 115 -14.70 38.38 -30.63
C HIS A 115 -14.21 37.01 -31.11
N ARG A 116 -14.05 36.82 -32.42
CA ARG A 116 -13.51 35.57 -32.98
C ARG A 116 -12.11 35.25 -32.46
N LYS A 117 -11.19 36.24 -32.47
CA LYS A 117 -9.84 36.06 -31.90
C LYS A 117 -9.88 35.71 -30.40
N PHE A 118 -10.76 36.36 -29.64
CA PHE A 118 -10.93 36.05 -28.21
C PHE A 118 -11.42 34.62 -27.98
N VAL A 119 -12.48 34.20 -28.69
CA VAL A 119 -13.03 32.84 -28.58
C VAL A 119 -11.99 31.80 -28.97
N ILE A 120 -11.27 32.00 -30.08
CA ILE A 120 -10.19 31.10 -30.50
C ILE A 120 -9.08 31.02 -29.44
N GLY A 121 -8.63 32.17 -28.92
CA GLY A 121 -7.60 32.21 -27.89
C GLY A 121 -8.03 31.55 -26.58
N PHE A 122 -9.29 31.75 -26.16
CA PHE A 122 -9.87 31.10 -25.00
C PHE A 122 -9.91 29.58 -25.19
N ILE A 123 -10.45 29.09 -26.32
CA ILE A 123 -10.50 27.66 -26.63
C ILE A 123 -9.09 27.07 -26.65
N ALA A 124 -8.13 27.72 -27.33
CA ALA A 124 -6.75 27.25 -27.40
C ALA A 124 -6.10 27.14 -26.01
N LEU A 125 -6.23 28.17 -25.18
CA LEU A 125 -5.71 28.14 -23.80
C LEU A 125 -6.42 27.09 -22.96
N THR A 126 -7.73 26.91 -23.08
CA THR A 126 -8.46 25.86 -22.38
C THR A 126 -7.96 24.47 -22.77
N VAL A 127 -7.76 24.21 -24.07
CA VAL A 127 -7.20 22.94 -24.56
C VAL A 127 -5.80 22.70 -23.99
N ILE A 128 -4.93 23.72 -23.99
CA ILE A 128 -3.58 23.61 -23.41
C ILE A 128 -3.64 23.31 -21.91
N ASN A 129 -4.49 24.01 -21.14
CA ASN A 129 -4.64 23.79 -19.71
C ASN A 129 -5.16 22.38 -19.41
N ILE A 130 -6.15 21.90 -20.18
CA ILE A 130 -6.67 20.53 -20.04
C ILE A 130 -5.60 19.50 -20.40
N ALA A 131 -4.82 19.73 -21.46
CA ALA A 131 -3.74 18.82 -21.85
C ALA A 131 -2.66 18.73 -20.76
N ILE A 132 -2.24 19.88 -20.20
CA ILE A 132 -1.26 19.92 -19.10
C ILE A 132 -1.80 19.21 -17.86
N LEU A 133 -3.04 19.51 -17.44
CA LEU A 133 -3.68 18.82 -16.32
C LEU A 133 -3.86 17.33 -16.57
N GLY A 134 -4.12 16.92 -17.81
CA GLY A 134 -4.23 15.52 -18.19
C GLY A 134 -2.91 14.79 -18.03
N ILE A 135 -1.81 15.36 -18.52
CA ILE A 135 -0.46 14.79 -18.40
C ILE A 135 -0.04 14.74 -16.93
N ILE A 136 -0.11 15.87 -16.22
CA ILE A 136 0.29 15.94 -14.81
C ILE A 136 -0.62 15.07 -13.93
N GLY A 137 -1.91 15.01 -14.23
CA GLY A 137 -2.85 14.14 -13.54
C GLY A 137 -2.57 12.66 -13.77
N TYR A 138 -2.13 12.28 -14.96
CA TYR A 138 -1.70 10.91 -15.28
C TYR A 138 -0.41 10.53 -14.55
N GLU A 139 0.60 11.41 -14.53
CA GLU A 139 1.83 11.16 -13.76
C GLU A 139 1.57 11.17 -12.26
N GLY A 140 0.75 12.10 -11.77
CA GLY A 140 0.32 12.12 -10.37
C GLY A 140 -0.47 10.87 -9.98
N TYR A 141 -1.26 10.33 -10.91
CA TYR A 141 -1.92 9.04 -10.74
C TYR A 141 -0.89 7.92 -10.50
N HIS A 142 0.08 7.75 -11.40
CA HIS A 142 1.15 6.73 -11.27
C HIS A 142 2.00 6.92 -10.02
N PHE A 143 2.32 8.18 -9.68
CA PHE A 143 3.04 8.50 -8.46
C PHE A 143 2.30 7.97 -7.23
N THR A 144 0.99 8.26 -7.10
CA THR A 144 0.18 7.82 -5.95
C THR A 144 -0.11 6.32 -5.89
N ASP A 145 0.19 5.58 -6.95
CA ASP A 145 0.06 4.12 -7.05
C ASP A 145 1.43 3.42 -6.88
N SER A 146 2.51 4.19 -6.75
CA SER A 146 3.87 3.65 -6.60
C SER A 146 4.14 3.11 -5.19
N PRO A 147 4.99 2.06 -5.05
CA PRO A 147 5.49 1.63 -3.75
C PRO A 147 6.20 2.75 -2.98
N PHE A 148 6.85 3.66 -3.70
CA PHE A 148 7.52 4.81 -3.11
C PHE A 148 6.53 5.74 -2.41
N PHE A 149 5.40 6.07 -3.04
CA PHE A 149 4.36 6.86 -2.39
C PHE A 149 3.80 6.15 -1.15
N CYS A 150 3.39 4.89 -1.29
CA CYS A 150 2.80 4.14 -0.18
C CYS A 150 3.78 3.96 1.00
N GLY A 151 5.05 3.67 0.73
CA GLY A 151 6.03 3.33 1.76
C GLY A 151 6.80 4.51 2.35
N GLN A 152 7.08 5.57 1.57
CA GLN A 152 7.97 6.64 1.99
C GLN A 152 7.22 7.92 2.40
N VAL A 153 6.07 8.21 1.80
CA VAL A 153 5.30 9.41 2.15
C VAL A 153 4.71 9.28 3.56
N CYS A 154 4.14 8.11 3.85
CA CYS A 154 3.62 7.75 5.17
C CYS A 154 4.62 6.92 5.99
N HIS A 155 5.93 7.20 5.87
CA HIS A 155 6.99 6.35 6.44
C HIS A 155 6.76 6.00 7.91
N GLN A 156 6.29 6.92 8.76
CA GLN A 156 6.08 6.62 10.18
C GLN A 156 5.15 5.43 10.46
N VAL A 157 4.13 5.22 9.61
CA VAL A 157 3.14 4.14 9.80
C VAL A 157 3.36 2.98 8.83
N MET A 158 3.96 3.24 7.67
CA MET A 158 4.18 2.25 6.62
C MET A 158 5.59 1.66 6.59
N GLU A 159 6.54 2.19 7.36
CA GLU A 159 7.92 1.69 7.43
C GLU A 159 8.00 0.19 7.74
N PRO A 160 7.24 -0.39 8.69
CA PRO A 160 7.27 -1.83 8.93
C PRO A 160 6.93 -2.63 7.66
N GLU A 161 5.77 -2.35 7.06
CA GLU A 161 5.23 -3.06 5.89
C GLU A 161 6.09 -2.84 4.64
N TYR A 162 6.63 -1.63 4.45
CA TYR A 162 7.52 -1.29 3.34
C TYR A 162 8.87 -2.00 3.45
N THR A 163 9.46 -2.04 4.65
CA THR A 163 10.74 -2.71 4.90
C THR A 163 10.66 -4.20 4.58
N VAL A 164 9.63 -4.89 5.07
CA VAL A 164 9.44 -6.31 4.78
C VAL A 164 9.07 -6.57 3.31
N TYR A 165 8.33 -5.65 2.67
CA TYR A 165 8.03 -5.72 1.23
C TYR A 165 9.29 -5.73 0.37
N GLN A 166 10.27 -4.86 0.67
CA GLN A 166 11.49 -4.71 -0.14
C GLN A 166 12.36 -5.97 -0.23
N ARG A 167 12.27 -6.86 0.75
CA ARG A 167 13.01 -8.14 0.77
C ARG A 167 12.15 -9.36 0.44
N SER A 168 10.90 -9.15 0.03
CA SER A 168 9.94 -10.21 -0.27
C SER A 168 10.09 -10.75 -1.70
N ALA A 169 9.43 -11.87 -1.98
CA ALA A 169 9.29 -12.40 -3.35
C ALA A 169 8.52 -11.43 -4.28
N HIS A 170 7.79 -10.46 -3.72
CA HIS A 170 6.97 -9.50 -4.45
C HIS A 170 7.54 -8.08 -4.43
N ALA A 171 8.82 -7.88 -4.06
CA ALA A 171 9.47 -6.57 -3.97
C ALA A 171 9.47 -5.74 -5.28
N LYS A 172 9.12 -6.36 -6.41
CA LYS A 172 9.00 -5.74 -7.73
C LYS A 172 7.56 -5.66 -8.24
N VAL A 173 6.57 -5.96 -7.40
CA VAL A 173 5.14 -5.86 -7.72
C VAL A 173 4.59 -4.65 -6.97
N ALA A 174 3.99 -3.69 -7.69
CA ALA A 174 3.50 -2.48 -7.05
C ALA A 174 2.42 -2.79 -5.99
N CYS A 175 2.39 -2.03 -4.90
CA CYS A 175 1.44 -2.24 -3.80
C CYS A 175 -0.01 -2.30 -4.29
N VAL A 176 -0.34 -1.48 -5.30
CA VAL A 176 -1.68 -1.38 -5.87
C VAL A 176 -2.14 -2.62 -6.62
N GLU A 177 -1.24 -3.46 -7.13
CA GLU A 177 -1.58 -4.72 -7.81
C GLU A 177 -2.23 -5.71 -6.84
N CYS A 178 -1.91 -5.61 -5.55
CA CYS A 178 -2.52 -6.42 -4.49
C CYS A 178 -3.60 -5.67 -3.70
N HIS A 179 -3.37 -4.39 -3.36
CA HIS A 179 -4.22 -3.65 -2.41
C HIS A 179 -5.33 -2.81 -3.05
N ILE A 180 -5.20 -2.41 -4.31
CA ILE A 180 -6.21 -1.61 -5.01
C ILE A 180 -6.90 -2.43 -6.10
N GLY A 181 -6.12 -3.19 -6.88
CA GLY A 181 -6.47 -3.99 -8.07
C GLY A 181 -6.89 -3.17 -9.30
N PRO A 182 -7.13 -3.81 -10.47
CA PRO A 182 -7.46 -3.11 -11.72
C PRO A 182 -8.90 -2.55 -11.75
N GLY A 183 -9.13 -1.49 -12.54
CA GLY A 183 -10.47 -0.98 -12.87
C GLY A 183 -10.88 0.32 -12.15
N ALA A 184 -11.59 1.18 -12.87
CA ALA A 184 -11.88 2.56 -12.46
C ALA A 184 -12.74 2.70 -11.19
N GLN A 185 -13.72 1.82 -10.96
CA GLN A 185 -14.60 1.92 -9.80
C GLN A 185 -13.86 1.71 -8.48
N TRP A 186 -13.01 0.70 -8.43
CA TRP A 186 -12.21 0.38 -7.26
C TRP A 186 -11.09 1.39 -7.02
N PHE A 187 -10.52 1.92 -8.10
CA PHE A 187 -9.61 3.05 -8.01
C PHE A 187 -10.25 4.23 -7.27
N VAL A 188 -11.47 4.65 -7.65
CA VAL A 188 -12.18 5.75 -6.97
C VAL A 188 -12.42 5.43 -5.50
N ARG A 189 -12.86 4.20 -5.19
CA ARG A 189 -13.05 3.74 -3.80
C ARG A 189 -11.74 3.80 -3.00
N ALA A 190 -10.65 3.34 -3.59
CA ALA A 190 -9.33 3.34 -2.97
C ALA A 190 -8.83 4.75 -2.69
N LYS A 191 -9.03 5.72 -3.60
CA LYS A 191 -8.64 7.11 -3.36
C LYS A 191 -9.49 7.81 -2.29
N ILE A 192 -10.80 7.52 -2.23
CA ILE A 192 -11.66 8.02 -1.15
C ILE A 192 -11.24 7.43 0.20
N SER A 193 -10.96 6.12 0.23
CA SER A 193 -10.43 5.45 1.42
C SER A 193 -9.06 6.00 1.82
N GLY A 194 -8.18 6.23 0.85
CA GLY A 194 -6.85 6.82 1.05
C GLY A 194 -6.94 8.22 1.66
N LEU A 195 -7.90 9.06 1.25
CA LEU A 195 -8.14 10.36 1.88
C LEU A 195 -8.49 10.23 3.37
N ARG A 196 -9.30 9.22 3.74
CA ARG A 196 -9.61 8.93 5.14
C ARG A 196 -8.39 8.44 5.90
N GLN A 197 -7.56 7.60 5.29
CA GLN A 197 -6.30 7.13 5.89
C GLN A 197 -5.30 8.26 6.09
N VAL A 198 -5.17 9.18 5.14
CA VAL A 198 -4.34 10.39 5.30
C VAL A 198 -4.84 11.21 6.49
N LEU A 199 -6.16 11.43 6.59
CA LEU A 199 -6.75 12.13 7.73
C LEU A 199 -6.45 11.40 9.05
N ALA A 200 -6.64 10.09 9.10
CA ALA A 200 -6.36 9.26 10.27
C ALA A 200 -4.89 9.37 10.72
N VAL A 201 -3.94 9.36 9.78
CA VAL A 201 -2.52 9.57 10.08
C VAL A 201 -2.27 10.98 10.60
N MET A 202 -2.88 12.00 9.99
CA MET A 202 -2.75 13.40 10.43
C MET A 202 -3.33 13.65 11.82
N THR A 203 -4.44 12.99 12.17
CA THR A 203 -5.09 13.11 13.49
C THR A 203 -4.55 12.13 14.53
N GLY A 204 -3.72 11.17 14.11
CA GLY A 204 -3.23 10.08 14.98
C GLY A 204 -4.29 9.04 15.31
N ASP A 205 -5.39 9.00 14.57
CA ASP A 205 -6.56 8.13 14.81
C ASP A 205 -6.43 6.80 14.04
N PHE A 206 -5.49 5.96 14.46
CA PHE A 206 -5.27 4.64 13.87
C PHE A 206 -4.71 3.63 14.90
N SER A 207 -5.00 2.35 14.68
CA SER A 207 -4.54 1.26 15.55
C SER A 207 -3.05 0.97 15.42
N ARG A 208 -2.43 0.54 16.52
CA ARG A 208 -1.04 0.07 16.59
C ARG A 208 -0.98 -1.28 17.33
N PRO A 209 -0.62 -2.39 16.69
CA PRO A 209 -0.27 -2.53 15.27
C PRO A 209 -1.48 -2.32 14.34
N ILE A 210 -1.21 -2.19 13.04
CA ILE A 210 -2.29 -2.12 12.04
C ILE A 210 -2.92 -3.52 11.95
N PRO A 211 -4.25 -3.66 12.16
CA PRO A 211 -4.88 -4.96 12.23
C PRO A 211 -4.79 -5.73 10.90
N ALA A 212 -4.63 -7.04 11.01
CA ALA A 212 -4.74 -8.00 9.91
C ALA A 212 -5.72 -9.11 10.32
N PRO A 213 -6.55 -9.63 9.40
CA PRO A 213 -6.56 -9.40 7.95
C PRO A 213 -7.16 -8.05 7.53
N VAL A 214 -6.75 -7.55 6.35
CA VAL A 214 -7.38 -6.35 5.76
C VAL A 214 -8.78 -6.72 5.25
N GLU A 215 -9.82 -6.18 5.89
CA GLU A 215 -11.23 -6.53 5.63
C GLU A 215 -11.70 -6.30 4.19
N HIS A 216 -11.08 -5.35 3.51
CA HIS A 216 -11.49 -4.92 2.17
C HIS A 216 -10.48 -5.28 1.09
N LEU A 217 -9.63 -6.30 1.35
CA LEU A 217 -8.79 -6.84 0.28
C LEU A 217 -9.68 -7.44 -0.81
N ARG A 218 -9.26 -7.28 -2.07
CA ARG A 218 -9.97 -7.89 -3.19
C ARG A 218 -9.92 -9.41 -3.13
N PRO A 219 -10.90 -10.10 -3.76
CA PRO A 219 -10.82 -11.54 -3.94
C PRO A 219 -9.54 -11.92 -4.70
N ALA A 220 -8.90 -13.03 -4.32
CA ALA A 220 -7.64 -13.47 -4.92
C ALA A 220 -7.69 -13.63 -6.45
N ARG A 221 -8.90 -13.84 -7.02
CA ARG A 221 -9.11 -13.94 -8.47
C ARG A 221 -8.73 -12.66 -9.26
N ASP A 222 -8.87 -11.51 -8.62
CA ASP A 222 -8.62 -10.19 -9.22
C ASP A 222 -7.25 -9.61 -8.83
N THR A 223 -6.43 -10.40 -8.12
CA THR A 223 -5.11 -9.99 -7.63
C THR A 223 -4.09 -11.12 -7.86
N CYS A 224 -4.07 -12.12 -6.97
CA CYS A 224 -3.13 -13.23 -6.99
C CYS A 224 -3.18 -14.01 -8.31
N GLN A 225 -4.39 -14.26 -8.84
CA GLN A 225 -4.60 -15.15 -9.98
C GLN A 225 -4.18 -14.58 -11.34
N HIS A 226 -3.86 -13.28 -11.40
CA HIS A 226 -3.26 -12.69 -12.60
C HIS A 226 -1.84 -13.22 -12.85
N CYS A 227 -1.14 -13.63 -11.79
CA CYS A 227 0.23 -14.15 -11.87
C CYS A 227 0.33 -15.62 -11.44
N HIS A 228 -0.51 -16.07 -10.51
CA HIS A 228 -0.52 -17.43 -9.96
C HIS A 228 -1.75 -18.21 -10.42
N TRP A 229 -1.58 -19.24 -11.23
CA TRP A 229 -2.70 -20.02 -11.75
C TRP A 229 -3.09 -21.18 -10.82
N PRO A 230 -4.22 -21.13 -10.08
CA PRO A 230 -4.55 -22.16 -9.09
C PRO A 230 -4.87 -23.53 -9.70
N ASP A 231 -5.45 -23.55 -10.91
CA ASP A 231 -5.77 -24.81 -11.60
C ASP A 231 -4.53 -25.50 -12.19
N LYS A 232 -3.36 -24.84 -12.16
CA LYS A 232 -2.12 -25.50 -12.56
C LYS A 232 -1.73 -26.51 -11.49
N PHE A 233 -1.79 -27.80 -11.86
CA PHE A 233 -1.38 -28.87 -10.97
C PHE A 233 0.11 -28.76 -10.60
N HIS A 234 0.38 -28.88 -9.31
CA HIS A 234 1.72 -29.01 -8.77
C HIS A 234 1.80 -30.34 -8.01
N GLY A 235 2.75 -31.21 -8.36
CA GLY A 235 2.97 -32.44 -7.61
C GLY A 235 3.56 -32.19 -6.21
N LYS A 236 4.22 -33.21 -5.66
CA LYS A 236 4.94 -33.05 -4.39
C LYS A 236 6.15 -32.14 -4.57
N LYS A 237 6.44 -31.29 -3.57
CA LYS A 237 7.64 -30.46 -3.52
C LYS A 237 8.40 -30.72 -2.24
N VAL A 238 9.66 -31.17 -2.37
CA VAL A 238 10.55 -31.34 -1.22
C VAL A 238 10.93 -29.96 -0.66
N LYS A 239 10.77 -29.80 0.66
CA LYS A 239 11.16 -28.61 1.40
C LYS A 239 12.10 -29.02 2.53
N THR A 240 13.27 -28.40 2.56
CA THR A 240 14.30 -28.61 3.57
C THR A 240 14.24 -27.49 4.61
N PHE A 241 14.16 -27.87 5.88
CA PHE A 241 14.29 -27.00 7.04
C PHE A 241 15.61 -27.29 7.73
N LYS A 242 16.31 -26.23 8.13
CA LYS A 242 17.59 -26.31 8.83
C LYS A 242 17.45 -25.57 10.14
N HIS A 243 17.66 -26.27 11.24
CA HIS A 243 17.54 -25.73 12.58
C HIS A 243 18.84 -25.95 13.35
N PHE A 244 19.24 -25.00 14.19
CA PHE A 244 20.33 -25.21 15.13
C PHE A 244 19.76 -25.31 16.54
N SER A 245 20.33 -26.16 17.37
CA SER A 245 20.03 -26.21 18.79
C SER A 245 21.10 -25.46 19.58
N ASN A 246 20.79 -25.06 20.82
CA ASN A 246 21.79 -24.45 21.70
C ASN A 246 22.91 -25.44 22.08
N SER A 247 22.62 -26.76 22.03
CA SER A 247 23.62 -27.82 22.22
C SER A 247 24.51 -28.01 20.98
N ASN A 248 24.00 -27.79 19.77
CA ASN A 248 24.77 -27.87 18.53
C ASN A 248 24.50 -26.67 17.59
N GLN A 249 25.34 -25.64 17.74
CA GLN A 249 25.32 -24.43 16.92
C GLN A 249 26.31 -24.48 15.72
N LYS A 250 27.00 -25.61 15.52
CA LYS A 250 27.99 -25.78 14.44
C LYS A 250 27.40 -26.52 13.25
N GLU A 251 26.57 -27.52 13.53
CA GLU A 251 25.93 -28.36 12.53
C GLU A 251 24.42 -28.27 12.69
N PRO A 252 23.68 -27.95 11.62
CA PRO A 252 22.23 -27.90 11.68
C PRO A 252 21.62 -29.30 11.71
N GLU A 253 20.54 -29.43 12.48
CA GLU A 253 19.54 -30.48 12.28
C GLU A 253 18.79 -30.19 10.99
N ILE A 254 18.69 -31.19 10.12
CA ILE A 254 18.05 -31.06 8.80
C ILE A 254 16.78 -31.90 8.82
N THR A 255 15.66 -31.26 8.55
CA THR A 255 14.36 -31.92 8.35
C THR A 255 13.90 -31.67 6.93
N GLU A 256 13.59 -32.74 6.21
CA GLU A 256 13.06 -32.66 4.86
C GLU A 256 11.65 -33.22 4.86
N ILE A 257 10.75 -32.59 4.11
CA ILE A 257 9.38 -33.07 3.90
C ILE A 257 9.01 -32.95 2.43
N ALA A 258 8.21 -33.89 1.92
CA ALA A 258 7.60 -33.82 0.61
C ALA A 258 6.18 -33.23 0.73
N LEU A 259 6.04 -31.92 0.49
CA LEU A 259 4.75 -31.22 0.60
C LEU A 259 3.83 -31.52 -0.58
N HIS A 260 2.59 -31.89 -0.33
CA HIS A 260 1.57 -32.15 -1.34
C HIS A 260 0.92 -30.84 -1.79
N ILE A 261 1.50 -30.17 -2.79
CA ILE A 261 0.93 -28.90 -3.26
C ILE A 261 -0.41 -29.14 -3.95
N GLY A 262 -0.46 -30.08 -4.88
CA GLY A 262 -1.67 -30.55 -5.55
C GLY A 262 -2.37 -29.51 -6.44
N GLY A 263 -3.70 -29.63 -6.48
CA GLY A 263 -4.61 -28.93 -7.40
C GLY A 263 -5.48 -29.93 -8.13
N ARG A 264 -5.96 -29.56 -9.32
CA ARG A 264 -6.66 -30.49 -10.23
C ARG A 264 -5.64 -31.26 -11.06
N ASN A 265 -5.47 -32.54 -10.80
CA ASN A 265 -4.56 -33.41 -11.53
C ASN A 265 -5.08 -33.64 -12.97
N PRO A 266 -4.34 -33.25 -14.03
CA PRO A 266 -4.80 -33.38 -15.41
C PRO A 266 -4.82 -34.82 -15.93
N GLU A 267 -4.11 -35.76 -15.28
CA GLU A 267 -4.03 -37.16 -15.71
C GLU A 267 -5.19 -37.99 -15.16
N THR A 268 -5.60 -37.73 -13.92
CA THR A 268 -6.63 -38.50 -13.21
C THR A 268 -7.95 -37.75 -13.04
N ASP A 269 -7.96 -36.45 -13.33
CA ASP A 269 -9.05 -35.49 -13.03
C ASP A 269 -9.38 -35.38 -11.53
N ALA A 270 -8.52 -35.91 -10.67
CA ALA A 270 -8.69 -35.85 -9.23
C ALA A 270 -8.29 -34.48 -8.67
N PHE A 271 -8.97 -34.06 -7.60
CA PHE A 271 -8.63 -32.88 -6.82
C PHE A 271 -7.84 -33.33 -5.59
N GLU A 272 -6.54 -33.03 -5.56
CA GLU A 272 -5.60 -33.57 -4.56
C GLU A 272 -4.64 -32.52 -3.99
N GLY A 273 -3.89 -32.88 -2.94
CA GLY A 273 -2.95 -32.02 -2.21
C GLY A 273 -3.62 -30.88 -1.45
N ILE A 274 -2.95 -29.74 -1.28
CA ILE A 274 -3.46 -28.60 -0.51
C ILE A 274 -4.25 -27.61 -1.40
N HIS A 275 -3.90 -27.45 -2.67
CA HIS A 275 -4.50 -26.45 -3.56
C HIS A 275 -5.91 -26.81 -4.09
N TRP A 276 -6.42 -28.02 -3.84
CA TRP A 276 -7.80 -28.33 -4.22
C TRP A 276 -8.83 -27.39 -3.59
N HIS A 277 -8.53 -26.85 -2.39
CA HIS A 277 -9.37 -25.88 -1.69
C HIS A 277 -9.70 -24.61 -2.49
N VAL A 278 -8.83 -24.24 -3.43
CA VAL A 278 -8.96 -23.03 -4.26
C VAL A 278 -9.08 -23.34 -5.75
N SER A 279 -9.33 -24.60 -6.09
CA SER A 279 -9.56 -25.03 -7.48
C SER A 279 -10.88 -24.48 -7.99
N LYS A 280 -10.96 -24.12 -9.29
CA LYS A 280 -12.14 -23.46 -9.86
C LYS A 280 -13.45 -24.25 -9.75
N ASP A 281 -13.37 -25.59 -9.77
CA ASP A 281 -14.52 -26.48 -9.78
C ASP A 281 -14.95 -26.96 -8.38
N VAL A 282 -14.21 -26.56 -7.35
CA VAL A 282 -14.51 -26.85 -5.93
C VAL A 282 -14.73 -25.53 -5.19
N GLU A 283 -15.81 -25.45 -4.42
CA GLU A 283 -16.07 -24.29 -3.58
C GLU A 283 -16.00 -24.71 -2.12
N VAL A 284 -14.89 -24.34 -1.46
CA VAL A 284 -14.75 -24.44 0.00
C VAL A 284 -15.15 -23.09 0.59
N SER A 285 -16.09 -23.10 1.53
CA SER A 285 -16.50 -21.91 2.27
C SER A 285 -16.54 -22.20 3.77
N TYR A 286 -16.32 -21.19 4.58
CA TYR A 286 -16.31 -21.34 6.03
C TYR A 286 -17.00 -20.17 6.72
N LEU A 287 -17.46 -20.43 7.94
CA LEU A 287 -18.02 -19.44 8.84
C LEU A 287 -17.01 -19.17 9.97
N PRO A 288 -16.33 -18.01 9.98
CA PRO A 288 -15.41 -17.66 11.05
C PRO A 288 -16.19 -17.30 12.32
N ALA A 289 -15.66 -17.70 13.48
CA ALA A 289 -16.18 -17.34 14.80
C ALA A 289 -15.51 -16.11 15.41
N ASN A 290 -14.44 -15.61 14.77
CA ASN A 290 -13.70 -14.43 15.18
C ASN A 290 -13.21 -13.59 13.98
N GLU A 291 -12.90 -12.32 14.21
CA GLU A 291 -12.50 -11.37 13.15
C GLU A 291 -11.19 -11.78 12.45
N THR A 292 -10.25 -12.38 13.19
CA THR A 292 -8.96 -12.84 12.66
C THR A 292 -9.07 -14.14 11.86
N ARG A 293 -10.24 -14.78 11.82
CA ARG A 293 -10.54 -16.02 11.08
C ARG A 293 -9.65 -17.20 11.51
N THR A 294 -9.23 -17.22 12.76
CA THR A 294 -8.46 -18.32 13.36
C THR A 294 -9.33 -19.35 14.05
N LYS A 295 -10.59 -19.01 14.38
CA LYS A 295 -11.60 -19.95 14.88
C LYS A 295 -12.67 -20.15 13.82
N ILE A 296 -12.93 -21.39 13.44
CA ILE A 296 -13.91 -21.74 12.41
C ILE A 296 -15.05 -22.52 13.07
N ALA A 297 -16.29 -22.08 12.87
CA ALA A 297 -17.46 -22.74 13.44
C ALA A 297 -18.05 -23.78 12.48
N ARG A 298 -18.03 -23.48 11.18
CA ARG A 298 -18.61 -24.35 10.14
C ARG A 298 -17.81 -24.28 8.86
N VAL A 299 -17.76 -25.40 8.15
CA VAL A 299 -17.14 -25.52 6.82
C VAL A 299 -18.12 -26.17 5.86
N LYS A 300 -18.24 -25.60 4.66
CA LYS A 300 -19.04 -26.15 3.55
C LYS A 300 -18.12 -26.45 2.38
N VAL A 301 -18.28 -27.64 1.81
CA VAL A 301 -17.56 -28.06 0.61
C VAL A 301 -18.58 -28.42 -0.46
N LYS A 302 -18.51 -27.74 -1.60
CA LYS A 302 -19.29 -28.06 -2.79
C LYS A 302 -18.35 -28.58 -3.88
N ARG A 303 -18.63 -29.78 -4.38
CA ARG A 303 -17.82 -30.47 -5.40
C ARG A 303 -18.40 -30.32 -6.81
N PRO A 304 -17.63 -30.69 -7.87
CA PRO A 304 -18.08 -30.56 -9.25
C PRO A 304 -19.32 -31.40 -9.59
N ASP A 305 -19.50 -32.54 -8.92
CA ASP A 305 -20.67 -33.42 -9.06
C ASP A 305 -21.95 -32.85 -8.41
N GLY A 306 -21.85 -31.68 -7.78
CA GLY A 306 -22.94 -31.01 -7.08
C GLY A 306 -23.13 -31.48 -5.63
N THR A 307 -22.37 -32.45 -5.15
CA THR A 307 -22.43 -32.87 -3.74
C THR A 307 -21.99 -31.73 -2.82
N ARG A 308 -22.63 -31.67 -1.66
CA ARG A 308 -22.38 -30.67 -0.63
C ARG A 308 -22.21 -31.35 0.71
N ASP A 309 -21.07 -31.13 1.33
CA ASP A 309 -20.85 -31.47 2.73
C ASP A 309 -20.88 -30.19 3.57
N GLU A 310 -21.48 -30.28 4.76
CA GLU A 310 -21.37 -29.28 5.80
C GLU A 310 -20.82 -29.95 7.04
N PHE A 311 -19.72 -29.40 7.55
CA PHE A 311 -19.05 -29.82 8.77
C PHE A 311 -19.25 -28.74 9.83
N VAL A 312 -19.62 -29.14 11.04
CA VAL A 312 -19.95 -28.25 12.16
C VAL A 312 -19.10 -28.63 13.34
N LYS A 313 -18.51 -27.63 14.00
CA LYS A 313 -17.83 -27.79 15.28
C LYS A 313 -18.77 -27.31 16.39
N ALA A 314 -19.17 -28.22 17.28
CA ALA A 314 -20.24 -27.96 18.25
C ALA A 314 -19.86 -26.92 19.32
N ASP A 315 -18.59 -26.89 19.72
CA ASP A 315 -18.12 -26.13 20.90
C ASP A 315 -17.46 -24.78 20.56
N VAL A 316 -17.83 -24.16 19.44
CA VAL A 316 -17.29 -22.84 19.04
C VAL A 316 -18.29 -21.73 19.35
N GLU A 317 -17.96 -20.91 20.33
CA GLU A 317 -18.68 -19.66 20.61
C GLU A 317 -18.32 -18.58 19.58
N MET A 318 -19.36 -17.89 19.09
CA MET A 318 -19.19 -16.74 18.19
C MET A 318 -18.82 -15.50 19.00
N GLU A 319 -17.72 -14.84 18.64
CA GLU A 319 -17.30 -13.60 19.30
C GLU A 319 -18.30 -12.46 19.00
N GLU A 320 -18.46 -11.56 19.97
CA GLU A 320 -19.42 -10.45 19.87
C GLU A 320 -19.05 -9.51 18.71
N GLY A 321 -20.03 -9.15 17.88
CA GLY A 321 -19.82 -8.32 16.68
C GLY A 321 -19.45 -9.10 15.42
N VAL A 322 -19.15 -10.40 15.51
CA VAL A 322 -18.92 -11.24 14.31
C VAL A 322 -20.24 -11.54 13.61
N THR A 323 -20.38 -11.01 12.40
CA THR A 323 -21.52 -11.30 11.52
C THR A 323 -21.49 -12.74 11.00
N GLU A 324 -22.65 -13.37 10.79
CA GLU A 324 -22.77 -14.70 10.16
C GLU A 324 -22.48 -14.70 8.65
N ASN A 325 -21.40 -14.05 8.23
CA ASN A 325 -21.00 -13.93 6.84
C ASN A 325 -20.11 -15.10 6.44
N TRP A 326 -20.66 -15.96 5.57
CA TRP A 326 -19.90 -17.03 4.94
C TRP A 326 -18.82 -16.46 4.03
N ARG A 327 -17.59 -16.98 4.19
CA ARG A 327 -16.45 -16.64 3.34
C ARG A 327 -16.12 -17.83 2.45
N VAL A 328 -16.07 -17.60 1.13
CA VAL A 328 -15.46 -18.55 0.19
C VAL A 328 -13.95 -18.46 0.34
N MET A 329 -13.31 -19.60 0.56
CA MET A 329 -11.87 -19.70 0.73
C MET A 329 -11.14 -19.29 -0.55
N ASP A 330 -10.10 -18.49 -0.41
CA ASP A 330 -9.24 -18.08 -1.51
C ASP A 330 -7.76 -18.17 -1.11
N CYS A 331 -6.86 -17.69 -1.97
CA CYS A 331 -5.42 -17.79 -1.76
C CYS A 331 -4.96 -17.13 -0.44
N ILE A 332 -5.59 -16.03 0.01
CA ILE A 332 -5.13 -15.30 1.20
C ILE A 332 -5.55 -15.97 2.51
N ASP A 333 -6.49 -16.91 2.47
CA ASP A 333 -6.85 -17.71 3.65
C ASP A 333 -5.71 -18.68 4.03
N CYS A 334 -4.84 -19.05 3.10
CA CYS A 334 -3.65 -19.87 3.36
C CYS A 334 -2.36 -19.03 3.28
N HIS A 335 -2.27 -18.14 2.30
CA HIS A 335 -1.14 -17.24 2.06
C HIS A 335 -1.43 -15.83 2.58
N ASN A 336 -1.82 -15.70 3.84
CA ASN A 336 -2.19 -14.41 4.46
C ASN A 336 -1.03 -13.40 4.58
N ARG A 337 0.21 -13.85 4.35
CA ARG A 337 1.44 -13.03 4.38
C ARG A 337 2.33 -13.35 3.16
N PRO A 338 1.92 -13.03 1.93
CA PRO A 338 2.67 -13.40 0.73
C PRO A 338 3.86 -12.46 0.45
N THR A 339 3.86 -11.27 1.06
CA THR A 339 4.90 -10.25 0.88
C THR A 339 5.39 -9.70 2.21
N HIS A 340 4.48 -9.38 3.14
CA HIS A 340 4.81 -8.76 4.41
C HIS A 340 5.18 -9.80 5.48
N VAL A 341 6.32 -10.47 5.29
CA VAL A 341 6.78 -11.56 6.18
C VAL A 341 7.70 -11.01 7.26
N TYR A 342 7.29 -11.22 8.51
CA TYR A 342 8.06 -10.93 9.72
C TYR A 342 8.61 -12.26 10.24
N ASP A 343 9.93 -12.38 10.27
CA ASP A 343 10.60 -13.61 10.69
C ASP A 343 10.70 -13.68 12.22
N MET A 344 10.64 -14.89 12.77
CA MET A 344 10.89 -15.10 14.21
C MET A 344 12.39 -15.10 14.50
N PRO A 345 12.81 -14.69 15.71
CA PRO A 345 14.21 -14.64 16.12
C PRO A 345 15.00 -15.90 15.83
N GLU A 346 14.44 -17.07 16.13
CA GLU A 346 15.10 -18.37 15.96
C GLU A 346 15.52 -18.59 14.50
N LYS A 347 14.62 -18.26 13.56
CA LYS A 347 14.89 -18.38 12.14
C LYS A 347 15.99 -17.44 11.68
N LEU A 348 16.02 -16.21 12.22
CA LEU A 348 17.06 -15.22 11.91
C LEU A 348 18.42 -15.63 12.49
N ILE A 349 18.47 -16.16 13.71
CA ILE A 349 19.71 -16.66 14.31
C ILE A 349 20.23 -17.89 13.55
N ASP A 350 19.36 -18.85 13.24
CA ASP A 350 19.73 -20.05 12.49
C ASP A 350 20.23 -19.66 11.08
N PHE A 351 19.59 -18.70 10.41
CA PHE A 351 20.10 -18.14 9.15
C PHE A 351 21.47 -17.47 9.32
N GLY A 352 21.68 -16.75 10.43
CA GLY A 352 22.96 -16.14 10.77
C GLY A 352 24.09 -17.16 10.91
N LEU A 353 23.81 -18.30 11.56
CA LEU A 353 24.74 -19.43 11.70
C LEU A 353 25.01 -20.14 10.36
N LEU A 354 23.98 -20.33 9.53
CA LEU A 354 24.12 -20.91 8.18
C LEU A 354 24.98 -20.03 7.27
N SER A 355 24.70 -18.73 7.26
CA SER A 355 25.37 -17.73 6.42
C SER A 355 26.73 -17.31 6.95
N LYS A 356 27.15 -17.84 8.12
CA LYS A 356 28.40 -17.49 8.81
C LYS A 356 28.51 -16.02 9.21
N ARG A 357 27.38 -15.29 9.24
CA ARG A 357 27.29 -13.97 9.88
C ARG A 357 27.38 -14.08 11.40
N ILE A 358 27.00 -15.24 11.94
CA ILE A 358 27.24 -15.63 13.33
C ILE A 358 28.28 -16.75 13.34
N ASN A 359 29.39 -16.54 14.06
CA ASN A 359 30.45 -17.54 14.17
C ASN A 359 30.07 -18.60 15.22
N GLY A 360 29.56 -19.75 14.75
CA GLY A 360 29.18 -20.89 15.60
C GLY A 360 30.32 -21.55 16.40
N ASP A 361 31.58 -21.20 16.15
CA ASP A 361 32.70 -21.67 16.97
C ASP A 361 32.79 -20.98 18.34
N ILE A 362 32.09 -19.85 18.51
CA ILE A 362 32.05 -19.09 19.77
C ILE A 362 31.07 -19.77 20.73
N PRO A 363 31.52 -20.36 21.85
CA PRO A 363 30.67 -21.09 22.79
C PRO A 363 29.42 -20.30 23.23
N GLY A 364 28.24 -20.90 23.10
CA GLY A 364 26.97 -20.33 23.54
C GLY A 364 26.49 -19.10 22.76
N ILE A 365 27.12 -18.76 21.63
CA ILE A 365 26.75 -17.57 20.84
C ILE A 365 25.29 -17.61 20.38
N ARG A 366 24.74 -18.79 20.06
CA ARG A 366 23.33 -18.92 19.67
C ARG A 366 22.39 -18.53 20.80
N GLU A 367 22.62 -19.09 21.98
CA GLU A 367 21.83 -18.84 23.19
C GLU A 367 21.89 -17.36 23.59
N ASP A 368 23.10 -16.77 23.61
CA ASP A 368 23.29 -15.38 23.99
C ASP A 368 22.71 -14.41 22.94
N SER A 369 22.79 -14.77 21.65
CA SER A 369 22.11 -14.02 20.58
C SER A 369 20.60 -14.02 20.75
N LEU A 370 20.00 -15.18 21.07
CA LEU A 370 18.56 -15.29 21.32
C LEU A 370 18.12 -14.48 22.53
N LYS A 371 18.91 -14.46 23.62
CA LYS A 371 18.62 -13.63 24.80
C LYS A 371 18.61 -12.15 24.46
N VAL A 372 19.59 -11.70 23.69
CA VAL A 372 19.78 -10.29 23.35
C VAL A 372 18.74 -9.80 22.35
N ILE A 373 18.47 -10.55 21.28
CA ILE A 373 17.50 -10.15 20.25
C ILE A 373 16.04 -10.16 20.75
N ASN A 374 15.74 -10.97 21.78
CA ASN A 374 14.43 -11.03 22.43
C ASN A 374 14.28 -10.07 23.62
N ALA A 375 15.33 -9.32 23.97
CA ALA A 375 15.22 -8.34 25.04
C ALA A 375 14.21 -7.23 24.67
N GLU A 376 13.57 -6.65 25.68
CA GLU A 376 12.66 -5.52 25.48
C GLU A 376 13.46 -4.23 25.26
N TYR A 377 13.19 -3.56 24.15
CA TYR A 377 13.73 -2.24 23.81
C TYR A 377 12.58 -1.26 23.57
N ALA A 378 12.66 -0.05 24.13
CA ALA A 378 11.63 0.97 23.99
C ALA A 378 11.60 1.59 22.57
N SER A 379 12.72 1.53 21.84
CA SER A 379 12.82 1.99 20.46
C SER A 379 13.84 1.18 19.67
N GLN A 380 13.79 1.36 18.35
CA GLN A 380 14.82 0.84 17.44
C GLN A 380 16.20 1.48 17.72
N ASP A 381 16.24 2.78 18.01
CA ASP A 381 17.49 3.49 18.37
C ASP A 381 18.15 2.89 19.63
N GLU A 382 17.34 2.53 20.63
CA GLU A 382 17.84 1.89 21.84
C GLU A 382 18.37 0.47 21.57
N ALA A 383 17.68 -0.29 20.72
CA ALA A 383 18.13 -1.60 20.29
C ALA A 383 19.49 -1.50 19.57
N GLU A 384 19.64 -0.55 18.66
CA GLU A 384 20.90 -0.30 17.95
C GLU A 384 22.06 0.05 18.89
N GLU A 385 21.81 0.88 19.91
CA GLU A 385 22.83 1.27 20.89
C GLU A 385 23.22 0.11 21.84
N LYS A 386 22.25 -0.67 22.32
CA LYS A 386 22.45 -1.60 23.45
C LYS A 386 22.71 -3.05 23.05
N MET A 387 22.25 -3.50 21.88
CA MET A 387 22.27 -4.91 21.51
C MET A 387 23.69 -5.49 21.37
N GLY A 388 24.56 -4.80 20.64
CA GLY A 388 25.97 -5.18 20.49
C GLY A 388 26.72 -5.25 21.83
N PRO A 389 26.70 -4.17 22.65
CA PRO A 389 27.30 -4.19 23.98
C PRO A 389 26.75 -5.29 24.89
N ALA A 390 25.44 -5.54 24.89
CA ALA A 390 24.83 -6.59 25.70
C ALA A 390 25.33 -8.00 25.31
N LEU A 391 25.45 -8.28 24.01
CA LEU A 391 26.01 -9.54 23.52
C LEU A 391 27.47 -9.71 23.96
N MET A 392 28.28 -8.67 23.80
CA MET A 392 29.68 -8.67 24.23
C MET A 392 29.80 -8.92 25.74
N GLU A 393 28.96 -8.29 26.55
CA GLU A 393 28.94 -8.50 28.00
C GLU A 393 28.60 -9.96 28.38
N LEU A 394 27.61 -10.57 27.74
CA LEU A 394 27.26 -11.98 27.97
C LEU A 394 28.43 -12.91 27.63
N GLN A 395 29.12 -12.65 26.51
CA GLN A 395 30.29 -13.44 26.10
C GLN A 395 31.47 -13.26 27.05
N TYR A 396 31.74 -12.04 27.55
CA TYR A 396 32.75 -11.81 28.59
C TYR A 396 32.42 -12.52 29.91
N LYS A 397 31.14 -12.59 30.30
CA LYS A 397 30.70 -13.32 31.50
C LYS A 397 30.89 -14.83 31.35
N ARG A 398 30.73 -15.34 30.12
CA ARG A 398 30.90 -16.77 29.80
C ARG A 398 32.38 -17.16 29.84
N ASP A 399 33.22 -16.46 29.08
CA ASP A 399 34.66 -16.66 29.06
C ASP A 399 35.36 -15.42 28.49
N LYS A 400 36.13 -14.73 29.34
CA LYS A 400 36.85 -13.50 28.96
C LYS A 400 37.89 -13.74 27.87
N GLY A 401 38.62 -14.86 27.93
CA GLY A 401 39.69 -15.16 26.96
C GLY A 401 39.10 -15.46 25.58
N VAL A 402 37.98 -16.17 25.53
CA VAL A 402 37.22 -16.40 24.29
C VAL A 402 36.64 -15.09 23.75
N ALA A 403 36.04 -14.26 24.60
CA ALA A 403 35.46 -12.98 24.19
C ALA A 403 36.53 -12.03 23.61
N GLU A 404 37.72 -11.99 24.20
CA GLU A 404 38.86 -11.23 23.65
C GLU A 404 39.36 -11.81 22.34
N LYS A 405 39.49 -13.14 22.24
CA LYS A 405 39.93 -13.83 21.02
C LYS A 405 38.97 -13.60 19.84
N TYR A 406 37.66 -13.66 20.08
CA TYR A 406 36.62 -13.55 19.06
C TYR A 406 35.93 -12.18 19.05
N ARG A 407 36.54 -11.15 19.61
CA ARG A 407 35.94 -9.82 19.79
C ARG A 407 35.35 -9.25 18.49
N GLU A 408 36.05 -9.40 17.38
CA GLU A 408 35.59 -8.91 16.08
C GLU A 408 34.36 -9.69 15.58
N ASP A 409 34.35 -11.01 15.72
CA ASP A 409 33.22 -11.87 15.31
C ASP A 409 31.97 -11.62 16.17
N ILE A 410 32.15 -11.36 17.47
CA ILE A 410 31.06 -10.99 18.37
C ILE A 410 30.48 -9.63 17.96
N ASN A 411 31.32 -8.65 17.61
CA ASN A 411 30.85 -7.36 17.10
C ASN A 411 30.08 -7.50 15.78
N LYS A 412 30.58 -8.32 14.83
CA LYS A 412 29.86 -8.63 13.58
C LYS A 412 28.52 -9.31 13.85
N THR A 413 28.49 -10.24 14.81
CA THR A 413 27.25 -10.87 15.27
C THR A 413 26.29 -9.81 15.81
N GLY A 414 26.74 -8.91 16.69
CA GLY A 414 25.93 -7.81 17.21
C GLY A 414 25.32 -6.92 16.12
N LEU A 415 26.10 -6.55 15.10
CA LEU A 415 25.59 -5.79 13.95
C LEU A 415 24.52 -6.56 13.16
N TYR A 416 24.72 -7.86 12.97
CA TYR A 416 23.72 -8.72 12.32
C TYR A 416 22.43 -8.83 13.14
N LEU A 417 22.52 -8.91 14.48
CA LEU A 417 21.34 -8.92 15.34
C LEU A 417 20.56 -7.60 15.24
N ILE A 418 21.27 -6.47 15.21
CA ILE A 418 20.68 -5.14 15.02
C ILE A 418 19.95 -5.08 13.68
N GLU A 419 20.61 -5.45 12.57
CA GLU A 419 19.99 -5.51 11.23
C GLU A 419 18.72 -6.39 11.24
N SER A 420 18.80 -7.55 11.89
CA SER A 420 17.70 -8.50 12.01
C SER A 420 16.51 -7.94 12.82
N TYR A 421 16.80 -7.24 13.92
CA TYR A 421 15.79 -6.60 14.77
C TYR A 421 15.12 -5.43 14.07
N LEU A 422 15.91 -4.51 13.50
CA LEU A 422 15.41 -3.33 12.78
C LEU A 422 14.54 -3.70 11.57
N GLY A 423 14.79 -4.85 10.95
CA GLY A 423 13.99 -5.37 9.85
C GLY A 423 12.71 -6.12 10.25
N ASN A 424 12.42 -6.29 11.55
CA ASN A 424 11.27 -7.10 12.01
C ASN A 424 10.49 -6.50 13.19
N VAL A 425 11.07 -5.55 13.94
CA VAL A 425 10.49 -5.01 15.17
C VAL A 425 10.45 -3.49 15.14
N TRP A 426 9.25 -2.93 15.32
CA TRP A 426 8.98 -1.49 15.44
C TRP A 426 8.16 -1.21 16.71
N PRO A 427 8.81 -0.96 17.86
CA PRO A 427 8.11 -0.73 19.13
C PRO A 427 7.10 0.43 19.07
N LYS A 428 7.43 1.51 18.34
CA LYS A 428 6.55 2.68 18.15
C LYS A 428 5.21 2.34 17.46
N MET A 429 5.18 1.25 16.69
CA MET A 429 4.00 0.73 15.99
C MET A 429 3.42 -0.53 16.66
N ASN A 430 3.92 -0.92 17.84
CA ASN A 430 3.57 -2.17 18.51
C ASN A 430 3.74 -3.41 17.61
N VAL A 431 4.68 -3.37 16.67
CA VAL A 431 5.07 -4.52 15.85
C VAL A 431 6.27 -5.15 16.52
N LEU A 432 6.06 -6.28 17.17
CA LEU A 432 7.05 -7.08 17.90
C LEU A 432 7.15 -8.49 17.29
N TRP A 433 8.01 -9.33 17.86
CA TRP A 433 8.11 -10.73 17.48
C TRP A 433 6.74 -11.43 17.59
N GLY A 434 6.31 -12.09 16.52
CA GLY A 434 5.05 -12.83 16.50
C GLY A 434 3.78 -11.97 16.47
N THR A 435 3.88 -10.64 16.33
CA THR A 435 2.70 -9.76 16.16
C THR A 435 1.85 -10.16 14.96
N TYR A 436 2.51 -10.57 13.88
CA TYR A 436 1.89 -10.90 12.61
C TYR A 436 2.14 -12.36 12.23
N LYS A 437 1.16 -13.21 12.55
CA LYS A 437 1.23 -14.67 12.37
C LYS A 437 0.78 -15.12 10.98
N GLY A 438 1.33 -16.24 10.51
CA GLY A 438 1.11 -16.80 9.18
C GLY A 438 0.22 -18.04 9.21
N HIS A 439 -0.62 -18.23 8.20
CA HIS A 439 -1.41 -19.47 8.03
C HIS A 439 -0.64 -20.58 7.30
N LEU A 440 0.63 -20.36 6.96
CA LEU A 440 1.46 -21.36 6.29
C LEU A 440 2.03 -22.37 7.29
N GLY A 441 1.58 -23.61 7.20
CA GLY A 441 2.00 -24.69 8.09
C GLY A 441 1.19 -24.76 9.38
N HIS A 442 1.76 -25.38 10.41
CA HIS A 442 1.10 -25.61 11.71
C HIS A 442 2.01 -25.22 12.89
N GLN A 443 3.04 -24.39 12.67
CA GLN A 443 3.95 -23.93 13.71
C GLN A 443 3.30 -22.97 14.71
N GLN A 444 2.13 -22.41 14.36
CA GLN A 444 1.37 -21.45 15.16
C GLN A 444 -0.06 -21.97 15.41
N ALA A 445 -0.25 -23.29 15.39
CA ALA A 445 -1.56 -23.93 15.54
C ALA A 445 -2.18 -23.68 16.92
N ASP A 446 -1.36 -23.57 17.97
CA ASP A 446 -1.83 -23.25 19.33
C ASP A 446 -2.52 -21.88 19.42
N ASP A 447 -2.22 -20.98 18.49
CA ASP A 447 -2.85 -19.67 18.36
C ASP A 447 -4.02 -19.66 17.35
N GLY A 448 -4.41 -20.82 16.83
CA GLY A 448 -5.42 -20.99 15.78
C GLY A 448 -4.95 -20.65 14.36
N TYR A 449 -3.64 -20.48 14.13
CA TYR A 449 -3.10 -20.21 12.80
C TYR A 449 -2.66 -21.48 12.10
N GLY A 450 -3.06 -21.63 10.84
CA GLY A 450 -2.67 -22.76 10.00
C GLY A 450 -3.87 -23.54 9.50
N CYS A 451 -3.60 -24.71 8.91
CA CYS A 451 -4.65 -25.61 8.38
C CYS A 451 -5.51 -26.22 9.50
N PHE A 452 -4.94 -26.38 10.70
CA PHE A 452 -5.59 -27.02 11.85
C PHE A 452 -6.76 -26.23 12.44
N ARG A 453 -7.02 -25.01 11.98
CA ARG A 453 -8.26 -24.30 12.31
C ARG A 453 -9.52 -24.94 11.72
N CYS A 454 -9.36 -25.79 10.69
CA CYS A 454 -10.43 -26.61 10.10
C CYS A 454 -10.11 -28.11 10.20
N HIS A 455 -8.83 -28.48 10.11
CA HIS A 455 -8.36 -29.86 10.21
C HIS A 455 -8.04 -30.20 11.67
N ASP A 456 -9.08 -30.50 12.44
CA ASP A 456 -9.00 -30.67 13.90
C ASP A 456 -9.68 -31.95 14.41
N ASP A 457 -10.15 -32.81 13.51
CA ASP A 457 -10.97 -34.00 13.82
C ASP A 457 -12.31 -33.71 14.53
N GLU A 458 -12.63 -32.44 14.84
CA GLU A 458 -13.81 -32.01 15.60
C GLU A 458 -14.90 -31.41 14.69
N HIS A 459 -14.53 -30.94 13.50
CA HIS A 459 -15.50 -30.53 12.47
C HIS A 459 -16.17 -31.77 11.84
N GLU A 460 -17.39 -32.09 12.28
CA GLU A 460 -18.11 -33.29 11.85
C GLU A 460 -19.34 -32.96 10.98
N ASN A 461 -19.62 -33.82 10.00
CA ASN A 461 -20.86 -33.76 9.22
C ASN A 461 -21.95 -34.69 9.80
N ASN A 462 -23.18 -34.59 9.27
CA ASN A 462 -24.31 -35.42 9.71
C ASN A 462 -24.14 -36.95 9.49
N SER A 463 -23.11 -37.36 8.75
CA SER A 463 -22.78 -38.78 8.52
C SER A 463 -21.68 -39.30 9.47
N GLY A 464 -21.21 -38.46 10.41
CA GLY A 464 -20.12 -38.78 11.33
C GLY A 464 -18.72 -38.72 10.70
N LYS A 465 -18.58 -38.08 9.53
CA LYS A 465 -17.27 -37.84 8.91
C LYS A 465 -16.69 -36.54 9.46
N SER A 466 -15.47 -36.60 9.97
CA SER A 466 -14.71 -35.44 10.42
C SER A 466 -13.75 -34.90 9.34
N ILE A 467 -13.32 -33.64 9.50
CA ILE A 467 -12.18 -33.09 8.74
C ILE A 467 -10.89 -33.53 9.42
N GLN A 468 -10.18 -34.45 8.78
CA GLN A 468 -9.04 -35.16 9.36
C GLN A 468 -7.81 -34.29 9.62
N GLN A 469 -7.07 -34.58 10.69
CA GLN A 469 -5.79 -33.93 11.05
C GLN A 469 -4.53 -34.81 10.79
N GLU A 470 -4.59 -35.78 9.88
CA GLU A 470 -3.45 -36.67 9.61
C GLU A 470 -2.30 -35.96 8.85
N CYS A 471 -1.04 -36.20 9.25
CA CYS A 471 0.13 -35.53 8.65
C CYS A 471 0.31 -35.82 7.15
N ASN A 472 0.07 -37.07 6.74
CA ASN A 472 0.18 -37.57 5.36
C ASN A 472 -0.79 -36.91 4.37
N LEU A 473 -1.81 -36.19 4.85
CA LEU A 473 -2.69 -35.37 4.00
C LEU A 473 -1.98 -34.16 3.42
N CYS A 474 -0.94 -33.69 4.12
CA CYS A 474 -0.23 -32.45 3.79
C CYS A 474 1.19 -32.71 3.31
N HIS A 475 1.91 -33.62 3.96
CA HIS A 475 3.28 -33.95 3.59
C HIS A 475 3.68 -35.36 4.02
N ASP A 476 4.65 -35.92 3.31
CA ASP A 476 5.31 -37.17 3.69
C ASP A 476 6.78 -36.93 4.04
N GLU A 477 7.44 -37.98 4.53
CA GLU A 477 8.89 -38.07 4.45
C GLU A 477 9.31 -38.09 2.97
N PRO A 478 10.40 -37.41 2.59
CA PRO A 478 10.90 -37.47 1.23
C PRO A 478 11.42 -38.88 0.91
N GLU A 479 10.89 -39.48 -0.16
CA GLU A 479 11.39 -40.75 -0.73
C GLU A 479 12.64 -40.58 -1.58
#